data_AF-A0A1Q7WCT8-F1
#
_entry.id   AF-A0A1Q7WCT8-F1
#
_cell.length_a   1.000
_cell.length_b   1.000
_cell.length_c   1.000
_cell.angle_alpha   90.00
_cell.angle_beta   90.00
_cell.angle_gamma   90.00
#
_symmetry.space_group_name_H-M   'P 1'
#
loop_
_entity.id
_entity.type
_entity.pdbx_description
1 polymer ?
#
loop_
_entity_poly.entity_id
_entity_poly.type
_entity_poly.pdbx_seq_one_letter_code
_entity_poly.pdbx_strand_id
1 'polypeptide(L)'
;MTAGVAVSALALAGTAAAIAGHGPHGTPGAGSQNAAAAHTTDSPTPSETSQSTASSGSTSQSQGPTSGSSSTTWSPSWASSTTPSKPSTAKSSSPKPPAGTDEEDCENTSHSTPQDEATKFSGMTKGTQHAFLAAQAAAKAAGLPFILNSGYRSAAYQERIFQCWVTALGSAKAAHKYALPPNESAHVLGYAMDIAPPSSAAWLESTKGRFGLCRRYADEIWHFEYQAAYKTQGCPALLAHP
;
A
#
# COMPACT_ATOMS: atom_id res chain seq x y z
N MET A 1 64.10 -34.56 -17.79
CA MET A 1 62.84 -35.34 -17.86
C MET A 1 61.72 -34.34 -18.11
N THR A 2 61.13 -34.46 -19.31
CA THR A 2 59.78 -34.08 -19.80
C THR A 2 58.72 -33.77 -18.71
N ALA A 3 57.68 -32.94 -18.90
CA ALA A 3 57.11 -32.26 -20.06
C ALA A 3 56.16 -31.14 -19.56
N GLY A 4 55.93 -30.12 -20.40
CA GLY A 4 54.89 -29.11 -20.19
C GLY A 4 53.49 -29.60 -20.61
N VAL A 5 52.46 -28.89 -20.16
CA VAL A 5 51.09 -29.02 -20.66
C VAL A 5 50.61 -27.63 -21.07
N ALA A 6 50.43 -27.45 -22.37
CA ALA A 6 49.76 -26.33 -22.98
C ALA A 6 48.24 -26.53 -22.91
N VAL A 7 47.49 -25.48 -22.56
CA VAL A 7 46.04 -25.46 -22.69
C VAL A 7 45.67 -24.67 -23.93
N SER A 8 45.24 -25.39 -24.97
CA SER A 8 44.79 -24.83 -26.24
C SER A 8 43.42 -24.17 -26.11
N ALA A 9 43.31 -22.94 -26.60
CA ALA A 9 42.05 -22.25 -26.85
C ALA A 9 41.38 -22.85 -28.09
N LEU A 10 40.09 -23.20 -27.98
CA LEU A 10 39.26 -23.59 -29.11
C LEU A 10 38.26 -22.45 -29.41
N ALA A 11 38.54 -21.71 -30.48
CA ALA A 11 37.60 -20.78 -31.08
C ALA A 11 36.61 -21.56 -31.96
N LEU A 12 35.31 -21.37 -31.75
CA LEU A 12 34.27 -21.78 -32.71
C LEU A 12 33.93 -20.58 -33.60
N ALA A 13 34.17 -20.75 -34.90
CA ALA A 13 33.73 -19.86 -35.96
C ALA A 13 32.82 -20.62 -36.95
N GLY A 14 31.82 -19.91 -37.49
CA GLY A 14 30.99 -20.31 -38.64
C GLY A 14 29.65 -20.93 -38.25
N THR A 15 28.50 -20.60 -38.87
CA THR A 15 28.26 -20.03 -40.20
C THR A 15 26.90 -19.33 -40.26
N ALA A 16 26.85 -18.20 -40.97
CA ALA A 16 25.61 -17.58 -41.45
C ALA A 16 25.23 -18.21 -42.80
N ALA A 17 23.95 -18.54 -42.98
CA ALA A 17 23.38 -18.88 -44.28
C ALA A 17 22.16 -17.98 -44.54
N ALA A 18 22.32 -17.06 -45.48
CA ALA A 18 21.25 -16.31 -46.10
C ALA A 18 20.68 -17.14 -47.25
N ILE A 19 19.36 -17.24 -47.34
CA ILE A 19 18.66 -17.68 -48.55
C ILE A 19 17.74 -16.56 -49.01
N ALA A 20 18.05 -16.03 -50.19
CA ALA A 20 17.21 -15.14 -50.97
C ALA A 20 16.67 -15.91 -52.18
N GLY A 21 15.38 -15.79 -52.46
CA GLY A 21 14.68 -16.23 -53.67
C GLY A 21 13.34 -15.49 -53.75
N HIS A 22 13.30 -14.34 -54.44
CA HIS A 22 12.76 -14.15 -55.80
C HIS A 22 11.25 -14.45 -55.93
N GLY A 23 10.45 -13.38 -56.10
CA GLY A 23 9.02 -13.40 -56.52
C GLY A 23 8.87 -13.67 -58.02
N PRO A 24 7.83 -13.17 -58.75
CA PRO A 24 6.69 -12.32 -58.39
C PRO A 24 5.33 -12.77 -58.99
N HIS A 25 4.29 -11.93 -58.87
CA HIS A 25 3.07 -11.74 -59.70
C HIS A 25 1.70 -11.90 -59.02
N GLY A 26 0.87 -10.85 -59.13
CA GLY A 26 -0.59 -10.90 -58.99
C GLY A 26 -1.23 -9.70 -58.30
N THR A 27 -1.44 -8.60 -59.03
CA THR A 27 -2.25 -7.42 -58.64
C THR A 27 -3.76 -7.62 -58.99
N PRO A 28 -4.66 -6.61 -58.89
CA PRO A 28 -5.50 -6.31 -57.72
C PRO A 28 -7.01 -6.36 -58.05
N GLY A 29 -7.90 -6.26 -57.07
CA GLY A 29 -9.34 -6.16 -57.36
C GLY A 29 -10.23 -5.73 -56.20
N ALA A 30 -10.86 -4.55 -56.37
CA ALA A 30 -12.11 -4.05 -55.80
C ALA A 30 -12.22 -3.96 -54.25
N GLY A 31 -12.52 -2.82 -53.62
CA GLY A 31 -13.37 -1.71 -54.05
C GLY A 31 -14.80 -1.92 -53.55
N SER A 32 -15.14 -1.36 -52.38
CA SER A 32 -16.46 -0.77 -52.01
C SER A 32 -16.35 -0.32 -50.54
N GLN A 33 -16.02 0.94 -50.25
CA GLN A 33 -17.00 2.01 -49.99
C GLN A 33 -18.42 1.51 -49.69
N ASN A 34 -18.88 1.74 -48.47
CA ASN A 34 -20.24 2.23 -48.27
C ASN A 34 -20.22 3.29 -47.17
N ALA A 35 -20.67 4.48 -47.56
CA ALA A 35 -20.85 5.64 -46.73
C ALA A 35 -22.34 5.83 -46.41
N ALA A 36 -22.56 6.56 -45.32
CA ALA A 36 -23.65 7.50 -45.07
C ALA A 36 -25.09 6.98 -44.87
N ALA A 37 -25.66 7.39 -43.72
CA ALA A 37 -26.81 8.28 -43.54
C ALA A 37 -27.63 7.82 -42.31
N ALA A 38 -27.67 8.52 -41.17
CA ALA A 38 -28.23 9.85 -40.87
C ALA A 38 -29.67 9.79 -40.31
N HIS A 39 -29.94 10.70 -39.35
CA HIS A 39 -31.24 11.10 -38.78
C HIS A 39 -31.87 10.09 -37.78
N THR A 40 -32.39 10.45 -36.60
CA THR A 40 -33.18 11.64 -36.20
C THR A 40 -33.33 11.68 -34.66
N THR A 41 -33.40 12.89 -34.09
CA THR A 41 -34.24 13.41 -32.95
C THR A 41 -34.70 12.42 -31.86
N ASP A 42 -34.63 12.72 -30.56
CA ASP A 42 -35.42 13.77 -29.91
C ASP A 42 -35.01 13.89 -28.42
N SER A 43 -35.08 15.11 -27.86
CA SER A 43 -35.07 15.38 -26.42
C SER A 43 -36.47 15.84 -26.02
N PRO A 44 -36.94 15.49 -24.81
CA PRO A 44 -37.41 16.56 -23.94
C PRO A 44 -36.98 16.40 -22.46
N THR A 45 -36.72 17.55 -21.85
CA THR A 45 -36.71 17.88 -20.41
C THR A 45 -38.10 18.44 -20.02
N PRO A 46 -38.41 18.88 -18.77
CA PRO A 46 -38.03 18.45 -17.41
C PRO A 46 -39.26 18.40 -16.43
N SER A 47 -38.97 18.24 -15.13
CA SER A 47 -39.68 18.79 -13.93
C SER A 47 -40.65 17.90 -13.13
N GLU A 48 -40.33 17.67 -11.85
CA GLU A 48 -41.07 18.12 -10.63
C GLU A 48 -40.29 17.61 -9.39
N THR A 49 -39.74 18.47 -8.53
CA THR A 49 -40.37 19.24 -7.43
C THR A 49 -40.85 18.37 -6.27
N SER A 50 -40.16 18.50 -5.14
CA SER A 50 -40.79 18.73 -3.82
C SER A 50 -39.78 19.31 -2.84
N GLN A 51 -39.97 20.60 -2.55
CA GLN A 51 -39.48 21.32 -1.38
C GLN A 51 -40.34 20.92 -0.18
N SER A 52 -39.83 20.85 1.05
CA SER A 52 -39.89 21.90 2.10
C SER A 52 -39.79 21.13 3.43
N THR A 53 -39.20 21.60 4.52
CA THR A 53 -39.60 22.79 5.30
C THR A 53 -38.47 23.22 6.23
N ALA A 54 -38.31 24.53 6.37
CA ALA A 54 -37.54 25.19 7.41
C ALA A 54 -38.25 25.09 8.78
N SER A 55 -37.48 25.22 9.86
CA SER A 55 -37.98 25.89 11.08
C SER A 55 -36.85 26.58 11.84
N SER A 56 -37.16 27.83 12.18
CA SER A 56 -36.38 28.82 12.89
C SER A 56 -36.65 28.78 14.40
N GLY A 57 -35.77 29.42 15.17
CA GLY A 57 -36.00 29.87 16.55
C GLY A 57 -35.45 28.88 17.60
N SER A 58 -34.77 29.30 18.67
CA SER A 58 -34.97 30.52 19.43
C SER A 58 -33.72 30.96 20.18
N THR A 59 -33.47 32.26 20.14
CA THR A 59 -32.57 33.00 21.01
C THR A 59 -33.27 33.20 22.36
N SER A 60 -32.58 32.97 23.47
CA SER A 60 -33.02 33.49 24.78
C SER A 60 -31.83 33.97 25.59
N GLN A 61 -31.80 35.29 25.78
CA GLN A 61 -31.05 36.00 26.81
C GLN A 61 -31.71 35.73 28.17
N SER A 62 -30.92 35.68 29.24
CA SER A 62 -31.30 36.30 30.52
C SER A 62 -30.05 36.64 31.33
N GLN A 63 -30.04 37.87 31.85
CA GLN A 63 -29.02 38.46 32.70
C GLN A 63 -29.43 38.36 34.17
N GLY A 64 -28.47 38.00 35.04
CA GLY A 64 -28.28 38.40 36.47
C GLY A 64 -29.41 38.14 37.50
N PRO A 65 -29.18 38.41 38.81
CA PRO A 65 -27.98 39.00 39.45
C PRO A 65 -27.57 38.33 40.80
N THR A 66 -26.61 38.98 41.47
CA THR A 66 -26.32 38.99 42.94
C THR A 66 -25.26 38.07 43.54
N SER A 67 -24.16 38.74 43.91
CA SER A 67 -23.34 38.65 45.12
C SER A 67 -23.89 37.86 46.31
N GLY A 68 -23.01 37.06 46.91
CA GLY A 68 -23.17 36.51 48.24
C GLY A 68 -21.84 35.97 48.78
N SER A 69 -20.98 36.87 49.25
CA SER A 69 -19.87 36.52 50.15
C SER A 69 -20.43 35.84 51.40
N SER A 70 -19.86 34.71 51.80
CA SER A 70 -19.78 34.34 53.22
C SER A 70 -18.64 33.35 53.43
N SER A 71 -17.59 33.91 54.02
CA SER A 71 -16.56 33.25 54.81
C SER A 71 -17.17 32.31 55.85
N THR A 72 -16.71 31.07 55.91
CA THR A 72 -16.69 30.33 57.18
C THR A 72 -15.45 29.45 57.22
N THR A 73 -14.52 29.93 58.03
CA THR A 73 -13.35 29.26 58.55
C THR A 73 -13.78 28.03 59.35
N TRP A 74 -13.31 26.84 58.99
CA TRP A 74 -12.95 25.83 59.99
C TRP A 74 -12.02 24.75 59.39
N SER A 75 -10.79 24.76 59.87
CA SER A 75 -9.93 23.59 60.07
C SER A 75 -9.73 23.50 61.60
N PRO A 76 -9.50 22.32 62.21
CA PRO A 76 -8.14 21.80 62.10
C PRO A 76 -7.97 20.26 62.15
N SER A 77 -6.89 19.85 61.49
CA SER A 77 -5.88 18.88 61.92
C SER A 77 -6.30 17.53 62.50
N TRP A 78 -5.98 16.49 61.73
CA TRP A 78 -5.13 15.43 62.25
C TRP A 78 -4.11 15.04 61.17
N ALA A 79 -2.86 15.00 61.61
CA ALA A 79 -1.69 14.72 60.80
C ALA A 79 -1.55 13.23 60.56
N SER A 80 -1.12 12.85 59.36
CA SER A 80 -0.23 11.69 59.20
C SER A 80 0.66 11.90 57.99
N SER A 81 1.94 11.89 58.29
CA SER A 81 3.08 12.08 57.41
C SER A 81 3.13 10.99 56.35
N THR A 82 3.23 11.37 55.08
CA THR A 82 3.75 10.46 54.04
C THR A 82 4.66 11.27 53.13
N THR A 83 5.87 10.77 53.01
CA THR A 83 7.00 11.30 52.26
C THR A 83 6.68 11.58 50.78
N PRO A 84 7.23 12.66 50.19
CA PRO A 84 7.08 12.90 48.76
C PRO A 84 8.09 12.03 47.99
N SER A 85 7.62 10.90 47.48
CA SER A 85 8.36 10.12 46.48
C SER A 85 8.28 10.83 45.12
N LYS A 86 9.43 11.37 44.71
CA LYS A 86 9.82 11.77 43.35
C LYS A 86 9.03 11.02 42.26
N PRO A 87 8.38 11.71 41.29
CA PRO A 87 7.85 11.04 40.12
C PRO A 87 9.04 10.57 39.28
N SER A 88 9.29 9.26 39.31
CA SER A 88 10.19 8.60 38.38
C SER A 88 9.71 8.87 36.96
N THR A 89 10.62 9.38 36.14
CA THR A 89 10.51 9.42 34.69
C THR A 89 10.15 8.03 34.17
N ALA A 90 8.86 7.79 33.92
CA ALA A 90 8.40 6.61 33.23
C ALA A 90 8.90 6.71 31.78
N LYS A 91 9.95 5.95 31.46
CA LYS A 91 10.27 5.63 30.08
C LYS A 91 9.04 4.95 29.50
N SER A 92 8.36 5.64 28.58
CA SER A 92 7.41 5.02 27.66
C SER A 92 8.20 4.10 26.73
N SER A 93 8.55 2.92 27.21
CA SER A 93 8.96 1.82 26.35
C SER A 93 7.70 1.29 25.68
N SER A 94 7.48 1.66 24.42
CA SER A 94 6.54 0.96 23.55
C SER A 94 6.81 -0.54 23.66
N PRO A 95 5.79 -1.39 23.85
CA PRO A 95 5.98 -2.83 23.87
C PRO A 95 6.64 -3.26 22.56
N LYS A 96 7.75 -3.98 22.66
CA LYS A 96 8.27 -4.75 21.54
C LYS A 96 7.17 -5.76 21.14
N PRO A 97 6.82 -5.88 19.86
CA PRO A 97 5.85 -6.89 19.46
C PRO A 97 6.35 -8.28 19.88
N PRO A 98 5.43 -9.21 20.22
CA PRO A 98 5.83 -10.53 20.66
C PRO A 98 6.66 -11.20 19.56
N ALA A 99 7.97 -11.32 19.81
CA ALA A 99 8.81 -12.25 19.08
C ALA A 99 8.54 -13.63 19.70
N GLY A 100 7.40 -14.20 19.37
CA GLY A 100 7.07 -15.56 19.74
C GLY A 100 7.47 -16.53 18.65
N THR A 101 7.28 -17.81 18.94
CA THR A 101 7.45 -18.91 17.98
C THR A 101 6.63 -18.65 16.71
N ASP A 102 6.89 -19.33 15.59
CA ASP A 102 6.32 -19.02 14.26
C ASP A 102 4.77 -18.83 14.20
N GLU A 103 4.05 -19.18 15.27
CA GLU A 103 2.61 -19.05 15.51
C GLU A 103 2.17 -17.75 16.22
N GLU A 104 3.09 -17.03 16.86
CA GLU A 104 2.87 -15.83 17.70
C GLU A 104 3.41 -14.54 17.05
N ASP A 105 4.14 -14.67 15.95
CA ASP A 105 4.58 -13.53 15.16
C ASP A 105 3.43 -13.09 14.24
N CYS A 106 2.67 -12.08 14.67
CA CYS A 106 1.58 -11.49 13.89
C CYS A 106 2.04 -10.87 12.55
N GLU A 107 3.34 -10.64 12.37
CA GLU A 107 3.97 -10.20 11.13
C GLU A 107 4.43 -11.38 10.24
N ASN A 108 4.56 -12.60 10.80
CA ASN A 108 5.06 -13.74 10.06
C ASN A 108 4.04 -14.21 9.02
N THR A 109 4.48 -14.15 7.77
CA THR A 109 3.76 -14.61 6.57
C THR A 109 3.44 -16.12 6.56
N SER A 110 3.84 -16.88 7.58
CA SER A 110 3.50 -18.30 7.79
C SER A 110 1.99 -18.62 7.80
N HIS A 111 1.12 -17.60 7.80
CA HIS A 111 -0.33 -17.73 7.69
C HIS A 111 -0.90 -17.61 6.26
N SER A 112 -0.06 -17.44 5.24
CA SER A 112 -0.49 -17.49 3.84
C SER A 112 -0.91 -18.90 3.46
N THR A 113 -2.12 -19.06 2.93
CA THR A 113 -2.53 -20.34 2.34
C THR A 113 -1.90 -20.51 0.95
N PRO A 114 -1.85 -21.74 0.41
CA PRO A 114 -1.45 -21.95 -1.00
C PRO A 114 -2.27 -21.10 -1.99
N GLN A 115 -3.53 -20.81 -1.66
CA GLN A 115 -4.38 -19.93 -2.46
C GLN A 115 -3.95 -18.47 -2.37
N ASP A 116 -3.58 -17.98 -1.19
CA ASP A 116 -3.04 -16.62 -1.03
C ASP A 116 -1.73 -16.49 -1.83
N GLU A 117 -0.85 -17.49 -1.76
CA GLU A 117 0.39 -17.50 -2.56
C GLU A 117 0.15 -17.56 -4.06
N ALA A 118 -0.82 -18.37 -4.52
CA ALA A 118 -1.19 -18.45 -5.93
C ALA A 118 -1.83 -17.15 -6.46
N THR A 119 -2.42 -16.34 -5.58
CA THR A 119 -3.13 -15.11 -5.94
C THR A 119 -2.37 -13.84 -5.67
N LYS A 120 -1.20 -13.88 -5.00
CA LYS A 120 -0.43 -12.69 -4.65
C LYS A 120 -0.15 -11.74 -5.81
N PHE A 121 0.10 -12.28 -7.02
CA PHE A 121 0.25 -11.47 -8.21
C PHE A 121 -1.07 -11.22 -8.95
N SER A 122 -1.84 -12.29 -9.18
CA SER A 122 -3.03 -12.24 -10.04
C SER A 122 -4.22 -11.48 -9.42
N GLY A 123 -4.28 -11.40 -8.09
CA GLY A 123 -5.30 -10.65 -7.35
C GLY A 123 -5.04 -9.14 -7.26
N MET A 124 -3.84 -8.67 -7.64
CA MET A 124 -3.59 -7.23 -7.72
C MET A 124 -4.40 -6.60 -8.85
N THR A 125 -4.69 -5.29 -8.77
CA THR A 125 -5.33 -4.59 -9.89
C THR A 125 -4.44 -4.64 -11.15
N LYS A 126 -5.04 -4.50 -12.33
CA LYS A 126 -4.27 -4.50 -13.60
C LYS A 126 -3.23 -3.38 -13.66
N GLY A 127 -3.55 -2.20 -13.12
CA GLY A 127 -2.59 -1.09 -13.02
C GLY A 127 -1.38 -1.46 -12.18
N THR A 128 -1.61 -2.09 -11.03
CA THR A 128 -0.56 -2.56 -10.11
C THR A 128 0.28 -3.67 -10.73
N GLN A 129 -0.33 -4.66 -11.41
CA GLN A 129 0.39 -5.70 -12.15
C GLN A 129 1.32 -5.10 -13.20
N HIS A 130 0.84 -4.15 -14.01
CA HIS A 130 1.65 -3.48 -15.02
C HIS A 130 2.79 -2.66 -14.41
N ALA A 131 2.53 -1.95 -13.31
CA ALA A 131 3.54 -1.17 -12.60
C ALA A 131 4.65 -2.06 -12.04
N PHE A 132 4.28 -3.20 -11.41
CA PHE A 132 5.22 -4.19 -10.91
C PHE A 132 6.10 -4.74 -12.04
N LEU A 133 5.52 -5.20 -13.15
CA LEU A 133 6.27 -5.76 -14.27
C LEU A 133 7.24 -4.74 -14.90
N ALA A 134 6.81 -3.48 -15.02
CA ALA A 134 7.67 -2.41 -15.52
C ALA A 134 8.85 -2.12 -14.58
N ALA A 135 8.59 -2.07 -13.26
CA ALA A 135 9.62 -1.89 -12.25
C ALA A 135 10.60 -3.08 -12.23
N GLN A 136 10.09 -4.31 -12.28
CA GLN A 136 10.89 -5.54 -12.30
C GLN A 136 11.80 -5.60 -13.53
N ALA A 137 11.30 -5.25 -14.72
CA ALA A 137 12.11 -5.20 -15.93
C ALA A 137 13.25 -4.18 -15.82
N ALA A 138 12.96 -3.00 -15.27
CA ALA A 138 13.98 -1.96 -15.06
C ALA A 138 14.99 -2.34 -13.96
N ALA A 139 14.57 -2.99 -12.88
CA ALA A 139 15.45 -3.50 -11.85
C ALA A 139 16.41 -4.56 -12.42
N LYS A 140 15.88 -5.47 -13.24
CA LYS A 140 16.68 -6.49 -13.96
C LYS A 140 17.72 -5.84 -14.88
N ALA A 141 17.36 -4.78 -15.60
CA ALA A 141 18.31 -4.03 -16.42
C ALA A 141 19.40 -3.33 -15.59
N ALA A 142 19.10 -2.99 -14.33
CA ALA A 142 20.06 -2.45 -13.37
C ALA A 142 20.85 -3.54 -12.61
N GLY A 143 20.66 -4.82 -12.91
CA GLY A 143 21.34 -5.93 -12.24
C GLY A 143 20.86 -6.21 -10.81
N LEU A 144 19.65 -5.74 -10.46
CA LEU A 144 19.07 -5.94 -9.13
C LEU A 144 18.06 -7.11 -9.13
N PRO A 145 18.08 -7.99 -8.11
CA PRO A 145 16.96 -8.91 -7.89
C PRO A 145 15.69 -8.10 -7.59
N PHE A 146 14.50 -8.58 -7.96
CA PHE A 146 13.26 -7.85 -7.68
C PHE A 146 12.12 -8.82 -7.44
N ILE A 147 11.86 -9.08 -6.15
CA ILE A 147 11.00 -10.15 -5.68
C ILE A 147 9.72 -9.54 -5.11
N LEU A 148 8.58 -10.06 -5.55
CA LEU A 148 7.29 -9.81 -4.91
C LEU A 148 7.19 -10.71 -3.68
N ASN A 149 7.48 -10.15 -2.51
CA ASN A 149 7.37 -10.88 -1.25
C ASN A 149 5.90 -11.06 -0.86
N SER A 150 5.12 -9.98 -0.92
CA SER A 150 3.66 -9.99 -0.75
C SER A 150 3.00 -9.09 -1.81
N GLY A 151 1.81 -9.45 -2.26
CA GLY A 151 1.03 -8.65 -3.21
C GLY A 151 -0.42 -8.60 -2.73
N TYR A 152 -1.36 -9.06 -3.54
CA TYR A 152 -2.73 -9.20 -3.07
C TYR A 152 -2.83 -10.15 -1.86
N ARG A 153 -3.65 -9.76 -0.87
CA ARG A 153 -4.04 -10.61 0.26
C ARG A 153 -5.56 -10.76 0.25
N SER A 154 -6.07 -11.97 0.50
CA SER A 154 -7.50 -12.14 0.70
C SER A 154 -7.98 -11.39 1.96
N ALA A 155 -9.23 -10.94 1.97
CA ALA A 155 -9.81 -10.29 3.15
C ALA A 155 -9.73 -11.20 4.39
N ALA A 156 -9.96 -12.50 4.22
CA ALA A 156 -9.85 -13.47 5.31
C ALA A 156 -8.42 -13.62 5.83
N TYR A 157 -7.40 -13.54 4.96
CA TYR A 157 -6.01 -13.54 5.40
C TYR A 157 -5.67 -12.27 6.17
N GLN A 158 -6.05 -11.10 5.65
CA GLN A 158 -5.82 -9.83 6.34
C GLN A 158 -6.53 -9.76 7.70
N GLU A 159 -7.74 -10.32 7.81
CA GLU A 159 -8.49 -10.39 9.07
C GLU A 159 -7.74 -11.20 10.13
N ARG A 160 -7.12 -12.33 9.76
CA ARG A 160 -6.32 -13.14 10.70
C ARG A 160 -5.13 -12.34 11.24
N ILE A 161 -4.43 -11.61 10.37
CA ILE A 161 -3.31 -10.73 10.78
C ILE A 161 -3.82 -9.65 11.74
N PHE A 162 -4.90 -8.95 11.39
CA PHE A 162 -5.46 -7.89 12.22
C PHE A 162 -5.88 -8.42 13.60
N GLN A 163 -6.61 -9.53 13.67
CA GLN A 163 -7.05 -10.12 14.93
C GLN A 163 -5.90 -10.65 15.79
N CYS A 164 -4.80 -11.10 15.18
CA CYS A 164 -3.58 -11.43 15.93
C CYS A 164 -3.07 -10.20 16.71
N TRP A 165 -2.96 -9.05 16.03
CA TRP A 165 -2.55 -7.79 16.67
C TRP A 165 -3.55 -7.28 17.69
N VAL A 166 -4.85 -7.43 17.45
CA VAL A 166 -5.89 -7.10 18.44
C VAL A 166 -5.72 -7.93 19.70
N THR A 167 -5.47 -9.23 19.55
CA THR A 167 -5.26 -10.15 20.68
C THR A 167 -3.98 -9.79 21.43
N ALA A 168 -2.88 -9.51 20.71
CA ALA A 168 -1.59 -9.17 21.30
C ALA A 168 -1.59 -7.82 22.05
N LEU A 169 -2.34 -6.83 21.55
CA LEU A 169 -2.32 -5.44 22.06
C LEU A 169 -3.58 -5.06 22.84
N GLY A 170 -4.56 -5.96 22.93
CA GLY A 170 -5.80 -5.80 23.69
C GLY A 170 -6.81 -4.81 23.10
N SER A 171 -6.57 -4.23 21.91
CA SER A 171 -7.55 -3.37 21.24
C SER A 171 -7.30 -3.19 19.74
N ALA A 172 -8.39 -3.02 18.98
CA ALA A 172 -8.36 -2.62 17.57
C ALA A 172 -7.57 -1.33 17.32
N LYS A 173 -7.72 -0.34 18.21
CA LYS A 173 -7.01 0.94 18.10
C LYS A 173 -5.49 0.78 18.22
N ALA A 174 -5.02 -0.10 19.11
CA ALA A 174 -3.59 -0.36 19.24
C ALA A 174 -3.07 -1.19 18.06
N ALA A 175 -3.86 -2.18 17.60
CA ALA A 175 -3.55 -3.03 16.44
C ALA A 175 -3.41 -2.25 15.12
N HIS A 176 -4.21 -1.19 14.94
CA HIS A 176 -4.21 -0.38 13.72
C HIS A 176 -2.84 0.20 13.35
N LYS A 177 -1.95 0.40 14.33
CA LYS A 177 -0.56 0.84 14.11
C LYS A 177 0.34 -0.19 13.43
N TYR A 178 -0.05 -1.45 13.41
CA TYR A 178 0.75 -2.58 12.92
C TYR A 178 0.06 -3.33 11.79
N ALA A 179 -1.28 -3.38 11.79
CA ALA A 179 -2.05 -3.97 10.72
C ALA A 179 -3.38 -3.24 10.54
N LEU A 180 -3.77 -3.03 9.29
CA LEU A 180 -5.07 -2.47 8.94
C LEU A 180 -6.13 -3.58 8.88
N PRO A 181 -7.41 -3.27 9.22
CA PRO A 181 -8.52 -4.17 8.97
C PRO A 181 -8.71 -4.39 7.45
N PRO A 182 -9.41 -5.47 7.03
CA PRO A 182 -9.49 -5.85 5.62
C PRO A 182 -10.01 -4.76 4.67
N ASN A 183 -10.95 -3.94 5.14
CA ASN A 183 -11.56 -2.86 4.35
C ASN A 183 -10.63 -1.66 4.11
N GLU A 184 -9.54 -1.54 4.86
CA GLU A 184 -8.56 -0.45 4.77
C GLU A 184 -7.21 -0.91 4.21
N SER A 185 -6.96 -2.21 4.17
CA SER A 185 -5.71 -2.77 3.67
C SER A 185 -5.56 -2.60 2.15
N ALA A 186 -4.52 -1.85 1.76
CA ALA A 186 -4.12 -1.69 0.37
C ALA A 186 -3.76 -3.02 -0.34
N HIS A 187 -3.34 -4.03 0.42
CA HIS A 187 -3.11 -5.39 -0.12
C HIS A 187 -4.43 -6.06 -0.50
N VAL A 188 -5.48 -5.89 0.31
CA VAL A 188 -6.83 -6.43 0.01
C VAL A 188 -7.46 -5.67 -1.15
N LEU A 189 -7.24 -4.36 -1.22
CA LEU A 189 -7.68 -3.54 -2.35
C LEU A 189 -6.83 -3.76 -3.63
N GLY A 190 -5.78 -4.58 -3.54
CA GLY A 190 -4.98 -5.05 -4.67
C GLY A 190 -4.03 -4.01 -5.27
N TYR A 191 -3.74 -2.92 -4.55
CA TYR A 191 -2.82 -1.88 -5.02
C TYR A 191 -1.54 -1.74 -4.21
N ALA A 192 -1.32 -2.55 -3.18
CA ALA A 192 -0.05 -2.66 -2.48
C ALA A 192 0.82 -3.84 -2.92
N MET A 193 2.11 -3.73 -2.66
CA MET A 193 3.11 -4.78 -2.81
C MET A 193 4.28 -4.59 -1.84
N ASP A 194 4.81 -5.71 -1.36
CA ASP A 194 6.03 -5.76 -0.54
C ASP A 194 7.19 -6.26 -1.39
N ILE A 195 8.24 -5.45 -1.50
CA ILE A 195 9.39 -5.72 -2.38
C ILE A 195 10.60 -6.17 -1.57
N ALA A 196 11.21 -7.27 -2.03
CA ALA A 196 12.46 -7.79 -1.52
C ALA A 196 13.52 -7.90 -2.64
N PRO A 197 14.82 -7.92 -2.29
CA PRO A 197 15.40 -7.58 -0.98
C PRO A 197 15.32 -6.07 -0.66
N PRO A 198 15.69 -5.63 0.57
CA PRO A 198 15.70 -4.22 0.95
C PRO A 198 16.46 -3.29 -0.01
N SER A 199 17.52 -3.77 -0.67
CA SER A 199 18.24 -3.00 -1.68
C SER A 199 17.39 -2.65 -2.90
N SER A 200 16.47 -3.54 -3.28
CA SER A 200 15.55 -3.35 -4.41
C SER A 200 14.36 -2.47 -4.05
N ALA A 201 13.90 -2.55 -2.79
CA ALA A 201 12.97 -1.59 -2.23
C ALA A 201 13.58 -0.17 -2.20
N ALA A 202 14.80 -0.02 -1.70
CA ALA A 202 15.51 1.26 -1.71
C ALA A 202 15.73 1.81 -3.13
N TRP A 203 16.08 0.94 -4.08
CA TRP A 203 16.15 1.31 -5.50
C TRP A 203 14.78 1.79 -6.02
N LEU A 204 13.69 1.08 -5.72
CA LEU A 204 12.36 1.47 -6.17
C LEU A 204 11.94 2.83 -5.62
N GLU A 205 12.20 3.08 -4.33
CA GLU A 205 11.97 4.39 -3.69
C GLU A 205 12.77 5.50 -4.39
N SER A 206 14.02 5.23 -4.77
CA SER A 206 14.86 6.20 -5.50
C SER A 206 14.31 6.59 -6.88
N THR A 207 13.39 5.79 -7.45
CA THR A 207 12.74 6.11 -8.73
C THR A 207 11.64 7.16 -8.61
N LYS A 208 11.31 7.62 -7.37
CA LYS A 208 10.40 8.74 -7.08
C LYS A 208 9.04 8.63 -7.79
N GLY A 209 8.47 7.43 -7.85
CA GLY A 209 7.15 7.23 -8.43
C GLY A 209 7.14 7.04 -9.94
N ARG A 210 8.29 6.92 -10.63
CA ARG A 210 8.37 6.73 -12.09
C ARG A 210 7.47 5.61 -12.63
N PHE A 211 7.23 4.56 -11.84
CA PHE A 211 6.37 3.44 -12.21
C PHE A 211 4.91 3.57 -11.73
N GLY A 212 4.59 4.64 -11.03
CA GLY A 212 3.34 4.78 -10.29
C GLY A 212 3.38 4.09 -8.93
N LEU A 213 4.57 3.68 -8.46
CA LEU A 213 4.78 2.98 -7.19
C LEU A 213 5.51 3.88 -6.22
N CYS A 214 4.96 4.06 -5.03
CA CYS A 214 5.54 4.87 -3.98
C CYS A 214 5.48 4.17 -2.64
N ARG A 215 6.56 4.29 -1.88
CA ARG A 215 6.60 3.89 -0.48
C ARG A 215 5.62 4.75 0.32
N ARG A 216 4.87 4.14 1.24
CA ARG A 216 3.86 4.86 2.02
C ARG A 216 4.17 5.04 3.50
N TYR A 217 4.87 4.09 4.12
CA TYR A 217 5.11 4.11 5.56
C TYR A 217 6.60 4.20 5.89
N ALA A 218 6.95 5.02 6.89
CA ALA A 218 8.31 5.33 7.29
C ALA A 218 9.01 4.18 8.03
N ASP A 219 8.24 3.30 8.66
CA ASP A 219 8.66 2.06 9.31
C ASP A 219 8.68 0.86 8.36
N GLU A 220 7.86 0.85 7.30
CA GLU A 220 7.83 -0.24 6.30
C GLU A 220 8.64 0.11 5.05
N ILE A 221 9.95 -0.19 5.06
CA ILE A 221 10.84 0.06 3.91
C ILE A 221 10.47 -0.76 2.66
N TRP A 222 9.76 -1.87 2.85
CA TRP A 222 9.40 -2.82 1.81
C TRP A 222 8.05 -2.52 1.14
N HIS A 223 7.17 -1.73 1.77
CA HIS A 223 5.78 -1.55 1.33
C HIS A 223 5.62 -0.41 0.32
N PHE A 224 5.05 -0.74 -0.85
CA PHE A 224 4.77 0.21 -1.93
C PHE A 224 3.32 0.14 -2.36
N GLU A 225 2.74 1.30 -2.66
CA GLU A 225 1.39 1.41 -3.20
C GLU A 225 1.38 2.00 -4.60
N TYR A 226 0.48 1.48 -5.44
CA TYR A 226 0.27 1.94 -6.79
C TYR A 226 -0.80 3.01 -6.87
N GLN A 227 -0.45 4.15 -7.47
CA GLN A 227 -1.40 5.08 -8.05
C GLN A 227 -0.87 5.63 -9.38
N ALA A 228 -1.73 5.72 -10.40
CA ALA A 228 -1.34 6.25 -11.71
C ALA A 228 -0.78 7.68 -11.61
N ALA A 229 -1.33 8.49 -10.71
CA ALA A 229 -0.94 9.88 -10.49
C ALA A 229 0.50 10.04 -9.97
N TYR A 230 1.07 9.04 -9.27
CA TYR A 230 2.44 9.11 -8.76
C TYR A 230 3.48 9.25 -9.88
N LYS A 231 3.17 8.83 -11.11
CA LYS A 231 4.06 8.99 -12.27
C LYS A 231 4.29 10.45 -12.64
N THR A 232 3.31 11.31 -12.41
CA THR A 232 3.34 12.73 -12.79
C THR A 232 3.50 13.65 -11.58
N GLN A 233 2.96 13.26 -10.43
CA GLN A 233 2.98 14.06 -9.20
C GLN A 233 4.16 13.71 -8.28
N GLY A 234 4.82 12.58 -8.52
CA GLY A 234 5.83 12.03 -7.61
C GLY A 234 5.21 11.36 -6.38
N CYS A 235 6.08 10.94 -5.46
CA CYS A 235 5.64 10.28 -4.24
C CYS A 235 5.21 11.27 -3.16
N PRO A 236 4.05 11.03 -2.51
CA PRO A 236 3.62 11.84 -1.38
C PRO A 236 4.53 11.64 -0.17
N ALA A 237 4.44 12.54 0.81
CA ALA A 237 5.13 12.39 2.09
C ALA A 237 4.79 11.04 2.75
N LEU A 238 5.78 10.42 3.38
CA LEU A 238 5.59 9.17 4.12
C LEU A 238 4.67 9.40 5.31
N LEU A 239 3.78 8.44 5.54
CA LEU A 239 3.05 8.28 6.79
C LEU A 239 3.98 7.60 7.81
N ALA A 240 3.71 7.77 9.10
CA ALA A 240 4.58 7.21 10.14
C ALA A 240 4.52 5.68 10.19
N HIS A 241 3.30 5.15 10.07
CA HIS A 241 2.89 3.75 10.13
C HIS A 241 1.57 3.62 9.34
N PRO A 242 1.08 2.40 9.07
CA PRO A 242 -0.25 2.14 8.49
C PRO A 242 -1.39 2.96 9.09
#